data_AF-A0A535MJU5-F1
#
_entry.id   AF-A0A535MJU5-F1
#
_cell.length_a   1.000
_cell.length_b   1.000
_cell.length_c   1.000
_cell.angle_alpha   90.00
_cell.angle_beta   90.00
_cell.angle_gamma   90.00
#
_symmetry.space_group_name_H-M   'P 1'
#
loop_
_entity.id
_entity.type
_entity.pdbx_description
1 polymer ?
#
loop_
_entity_poly.entity_id
_entity_poly.type
_entity_poly.pdbx_seq_one_letter_code
_entity_poly.pdbx_strand_id
1 'polypeptide(L)'
;METVRVVRTSSLVCLGAAVLCVLAGLVLGNPAGGAVVGLGLVLGAVNPLVVQLLLRLGLPASSTNMTRLGVFSAVVVAAGFAVGVSRAWLLIIGVAAAQMVTAVTAAVEMIRR
;
A
#
# COMPACT_ATOMS: atom_id res chain seq x y z
N MET A 1 11.71 13.68 10.81
CA MET A 1 11.74 14.09 9.37
C MET A 1 11.86 12.89 8.43
N GLU A 2 12.63 11.88 8.79
CA GLU A 2 12.89 10.68 7.99
C GLU A 2 11.63 9.86 7.63
N THR A 3 10.79 9.55 8.62
CA THR A 3 9.49 8.87 8.38
C THR A 3 8.59 9.66 7.44
N VAL A 4 8.68 11.00 7.43
CA VAL A 4 7.92 11.85 6.51
C VAL A 4 8.41 11.69 5.08
N ARG A 5 9.72 11.59 4.86
CA ARG A 5 10.30 11.40 3.54
C ARG A 5 9.99 10.00 2.99
N VAL A 6 10.11 8.97 3.82
CA VAL A 6 9.78 7.57 3.44
C VAL A 6 8.31 7.47 3.04
N VAL A 7 7.39 7.94 3.89
CA VAL A 7 5.95 7.89 3.64
C VAL A 7 5.56 8.68 2.39
N ARG A 8 6.13 9.89 2.21
CA ARG A 8 5.83 10.72 1.03
C ARG A 8 6.31 10.06 -0.25
N THR A 9 7.53 9.54 -0.25
CA THR A 9 8.13 8.90 -1.43
C THR A 9 7.37 7.63 -1.80
N SER A 10 7.10 6.74 -0.84
CA SER A 10 6.35 5.51 -1.12
C SER A 10 4.92 5.80 -1.57
N SER A 11 4.24 6.77 -0.97
CA SER A 11 2.88 7.17 -1.38
C SER A 11 2.86 7.69 -2.83
N LEU A 12 3.80 8.55 -3.21
CA LEU A 12 3.90 9.06 -4.58
C LEU A 12 4.19 7.96 -5.59
N VAL A 13 5.10 7.04 -5.26
CA VAL A 13 5.42 5.89 -6.13
C VAL A 13 4.21 4.97 -6.29
N CYS A 14 3.51 4.63 -5.21
CA CYS A 14 2.31 3.80 -5.26
C CYS A 14 1.17 4.46 -6.03
N LEU A 15 0.95 5.77 -5.86
CA LEU A 15 -0.04 6.54 -6.62
C LEU A 15 0.29 6.55 -8.12
N GLY A 16 1.55 6.84 -8.47
CA GLY A 16 2.00 6.80 -9.86
C GLY A 16 1.83 5.41 -10.48
N ALA A 17 2.24 4.36 -9.76
CA ALA A 17 2.07 2.98 -10.18
C ALA A 17 0.59 2.61 -10.33
N ALA A 18 -0.29 3.08 -9.44
CA ALA A 18 -1.73 2.82 -9.53
C ALA A 18 -2.34 3.41 -10.81
N VAL A 19 -1.96 4.64 -11.18
CA VAL A 19 -2.37 5.26 -12.44
C VAL A 19 -1.86 4.45 -13.63
N LEU A 20 -0.60 4.02 -13.61
CA LEU A 20 -0.04 3.17 -14.67
C LEU A 20 -0.76 1.83 -14.80
N CYS A 21 -1.16 1.19 -13.69
CA CYS A 21 -1.93 -0.05 -13.72
C CYS A 21 -3.31 0.15 -14.36
N VAL A 22 -3.99 1.26 -14.07
CA VAL A 22 -5.28 1.60 -14.70
C VAL A 22 -5.10 1.82 -16.20
N LEU A 23 -4.09 2.59 -16.61
CA LEU A 23 -3.78 2.82 -18.02
C LEU A 23 -3.41 1.53 -18.76
N ALA A 24 -2.59 0.68 -18.14
CA ALA A 24 -2.24 -0.62 -18.70
C ALA A 24 -3.48 -1.52 -18.85
N GLY A 25 -4.38 -1.53 -17.86
CA GLY A 25 -5.64 -2.26 -17.94
C GLY A 25 -6.53 -1.78 -19.10
N LEU A 26 -6.59 -0.47 -19.34
CA LEU A 26 -7.30 0.09 -20.49
C LEU A 26 -6.68 -0.35 -21.82
N VAL A 27 -5.36 -0.29 -21.95
CA VAL A 27 -4.62 -0.70 -23.16
C VAL A 27 -4.76 -2.20 -23.43
N LEU A 28 -4.75 -3.03 -22.39
CA LEU A 28 -4.85 -4.48 -22.48
C LEU A 28 -6.30 -5.00 -22.60
N GLY A 29 -7.30 -4.11 -22.67
CA GLY A 29 -8.71 -4.49 -22.77
C GLY A 29 -9.31 -5.07 -21.49
N ASN A 30 -8.63 -4.95 -20.35
CA ASN A 30 -9.12 -5.37 -19.03
C ASN A 30 -9.05 -4.20 -18.01
N PRO A 31 -9.89 -3.17 -18.18
CA PRO A 31 -9.86 -1.98 -17.33
C PRO A 31 -10.15 -2.30 -15.87
N ALA A 32 -11.04 -3.27 -15.61
CA ALA A 32 -11.38 -3.70 -14.27
C ALA A 32 -10.18 -4.36 -13.57
N GLY A 33 -9.39 -5.18 -14.27
CA GLY A 33 -8.19 -5.77 -13.71
C GLY A 33 -7.15 -4.73 -13.32
N GLY A 34 -6.88 -3.76 -14.20
CA GLY A 34 -5.97 -2.64 -13.93
C GLY A 34 -6.41 -1.79 -12.73
N ALA A 35 -7.71 -1.48 -12.65
CA ALA A 35 -8.29 -0.74 -11.53
C ALA A 35 -8.15 -1.47 -10.19
N VAL A 36 -8.31 -2.80 -10.18
CA VAL A 36 -8.17 -3.61 -8.96
C VAL A 36 -6.72 -3.63 -8.45
N VAL A 37 -5.74 -3.78 -9.35
CA VAL A 37 -4.32 -3.70 -8.96
C VAL A 37 -3.99 -2.31 -8.43
N GLY A 38 -4.48 -1.26 -9.10
CA GLY A 38 -4.32 0.13 -8.65
C GLY A 38 -4.94 0.36 -7.26
N LEU A 39 -6.13 -0.18 -7.01
CA LEU A 39 -6.76 -0.16 -5.68
C LEU A 39 -5.88 -0.83 -4.63
N GLY A 40 -5.28 -1.97 -4.95
CA GLY A 40 -4.36 -2.67 -4.07
C GLY A 40 -3.15 -1.82 -3.71
N LEU A 41 -2.56 -1.12 -4.69
CA LEU A 41 -1.44 -0.20 -4.46
C LEU A 41 -1.81 0.96 -3.53
N VAL A 42 -2.99 1.54 -3.74
CA VAL A 42 -3.51 2.64 -2.90
C VAL A 42 -3.76 2.15 -1.47
N LEU A 43 -4.44 1.01 -1.29
CA LEU A 43 -4.66 0.41 0.03
C LEU A 43 -3.33 0.07 0.72
N GLY A 44 -2.39 -0.53 -0.01
CA GLY A 44 -1.03 -0.81 0.47
C GLY A 44 -0.30 0.41 1.03
N ALA A 45 -0.45 1.58 0.38
CA ALA A 45 0.16 2.83 0.81
C ALA A 45 -0.45 3.43 2.09
N VAL A 46 -1.64 2.98 2.52
CA VAL A 46 -2.29 3.45 3.76
C VAL A 46 -1.52 3.01 5.01
N ASN A 47 -0.92 1.82 5.00
CA ASN A 47 -0.19 1.27 6.16
C ASN A 47 0.92 2.20 6.69
N PRO A 48 1.88 2.69 5.88
CA PRO A 48 2.91 3.61 6.35
C PRO A 48 2.36 4.98 6.81
N LEU A 49 1.23 5.45 6.25
CA LEU A 49 0.56 6.68 6.72
C LEU A 49 0.03 6.50 8.15
N VAL A 50 -0.60 5.36 8.45
CA VAL A 50 -1.09 5.03 9.80
C VAL A 50 0.08 4.92 10.79
N VAL A 51 1.19 4.30 10.38
CA VAL A 51 2.42 4.25 11.21
C VAL A 51 2.89 5.66 11.57
N GLN A 52 2.96 6.54 10.58
CA GLN A 52 3.38 7.91 10.79
C GLN A 52 2.46 8.66 11.76
N LEU A 53 1.14 8.46 11.62
CA LEU A 53 0.16 9.09 12.50
C LEU A 53 0.30 8.60 13.95
N LEU A 54 0.43 7.29 14.16
CA LEU A 54 0.62 6.70 15.49
C LEU A 54 1.90 7.18 16.16
N LEU A 55 3.00 7.30 15.40
CA LEU A 55 4.25 7.86 15.89
C LEU A 55 4.11 9.34 16.28
N ARG A 56 3.33 10.14 15.53
CA ARG A 56 3.04 11.53 15.89
C ARG A 56 2.19 11.66 17.15
N LEU A 57 1.36 10.65 17.44
CA LEU A 57 0.56 10.57 18.66
C LEU A 57 1.36 10.03 19.87
N GLY A 58 2.67 9.78 19.71
CA GLY A 58 3.53 9.29 20.79
C GLY A 58 3.34 7.81 21.14
N LEU A 59 2.59 7.06 20.32
CA LEU A 59 2.34 5.64 20.56
C LEU A 59 3.54 4.80 20.09
N PRO A 60 4.02 3.83 20.89
CA PRO A 60 5.11 2.96 20.49
C PRO A 60 4.73 2.12 19.27
N ALA A 61 5.59 2.08 18.25
CA ALA A 61 5.39 1.26 17.05
C ALA A 61 5.28 -0.25 17.37
N SER A 62 5.97 -0.71 18.43
CA SER A 62 5.92 -2.10 18.89
C SER A 62 4.53 -2.50 19.41
N SER A 63 3.88 -1.62 20.16
CA SER A 63 2.57 -1.89 20.77
C SER A 63 1.43 -1.87 19.74
N THR A 64 1.58 -1.10 18.66
CA THR A 64 0.53 -0.93 17.64
C THR A 64 0.67 -1.88 16.45
N ASN A 65 1.75 -2.66 16.36
CA ASN A 65 2.08 -3.44 15.17
C ASN A 65 1.05 -4.55 14.90
N MET A 66 0.70 -5.35 15.91
CA MET A 66 -0.29 -6.44 15.80
C MET A 66 -1.69 -5.90 15.47
N THR A 67 -2.14 -4.86 16.17
CA THR A 67 -3.44 -4.24 15.93
C THR A 67 -3.52 -3.64 14.53
N ARG A 68 -2.48 -2.95 14.08
CA ARG A 68 -2.43 -2.37 12.73
C ARG A 68 -2.42 -3.44 11.67
N LEU A 69 -1.65 -4.52 11.84
CA LEU A 69 -1.64 -5.64 10.90
C LEU A 69 -3.01 -6.32 10.82
N GLY A 70 -3.66 -6.51 11.97
CA GLY A 70 -5.01 -7.09 12.05
C GLY A 70 -6.05 -6.25 11.34
N VAL A 71 -6.11 -4.94 11.63
CA VAL A 71 -7.04 -4.01 10.97
C VAL A 71 -6.75 -3.91 9.48
N PHE A 72 -5.47 -3.82 9.10
CA PHE A 72 -5.08 -3.73 7.70
C PHE A 72 -5.44 -5.00 6.93
N SER A 73 -5.23 -6.17 7.54
CA SER A 73 -5.62 -7.45 6.95
C SER A 73 -7.14 -7.54 6.80
N ALA A 74 -7.92 -7.12 7.81
CA ALA A 74 -9.37 -7.08 7.72
C ALA A 74 -9.86 -6.18 6.58
N VAL A 75 -9.25 -5.00 6.40
CA VAL A 75 -9.57 -4.07 5.30
C VAL A 75 -9.25 -4.69 3.94
N VAL A 76 -8.07 -5.31 3.79
CA VAL A 76 -7.68 -5.94 2.52
C VAL A 76 -8.57 -7.13 2.20
N VAL A 77 -8.94 -7.94 3.20
CA VAL A 77 -9.87 -9.05 3.03
C VAL A 77 -11.26 -8.55 2.63
N ALA A 78 -11.80 -7.55 3.33
CA ALA A 78 -13.09 -6.94 2.99
C ALA A 78 -13.08 -6.34 1.58
N ALA A 79 -12.01 -5.65 1.19
CA ALA A 79 -11.83 -5.13 -0.16
C ALA A 79 -11.74 -6.25 -1.20
N GLY A 80 -11.07 -7.37 -0.89
CA GLY A 80 -11.00 -8.55 -1.76
C GLY A 80 -12.37 -9.18 -2.01
N PHE A 81 -13.22 -9.24 -0.98
CA PHE A 81 -14.61 -9.68 -1.12
C PHE A 81 -15.43 -8.70 -1.98
N ALA A 82 -15.30 -7.40 -1.76
CA ALA A 82 -16.01 -6.37 -2.52
C ALA A 82 -15.65 -6.37 -4.02
N VAL A 83 -14.40 -6.69 -4.34
CA VAL A 83 -13.89 -6.80 -5.72
C VAL A 83 -14.26 -8.15 -6.38
N GLY A 84 -14.59 -9.16 -5.57
CA GLY A 84 -14.92 -10.50 -6.00
C GLY A 84 -13.73 -11.46 -5.97
N VAL A 85 -13.99 -12.70 -5.54
CA VAL A 85 -12.96 -13.74 -5.29
C VAL A 85 -12.07 -14.00 -6.51
N SER A 86 -12.65 -13.99 -7.72
CA SER A 86 -11.92 -14.19 -8.98
C SER A 86 -10.84 -13.13 -9.24
N ARG A 87 -10.98 -11.93 -8.66
CA ARG A 87 -10.05 -10.80 -8.85
C ARG A 87 -9.31 -10.42 -7.56
N ALA A 88 -9.59 -11.09 -6.44
CA ALA A 88 -8.94 -10.82 -5.16
C ALA A 88 -7.40 -10.97 -5.23
N TRP A 89 -6.90 -11.87 -6.08
CA TRP A 89 -5.46 -12.04 -6.31
C TRP A 89 -4.80 -10.78 -6.91
N LEU A 90 -5.48 -10.05 -7.81
CA LEU A 90 -4.98 -8.80 -8.38
C LEU A 90 -4.84 -7.72 -7.30
N LEU A 91 -5.80 -7.67 -6.38
CA LEU A 91 -5.77 -6.75 -5.24
C LEU A 91 -4.59 -7.06 -4.33
N ILE A 92 -4.38 -8.34 -4.01
CA ILE A 92 -3.27 -8.82 -3.18
C ILE A 92 -1.92 -8.45 -3.81
N ILE A 93 -1.76 -8.63 -5.12
CA ILE A 93 -0.54 -8.23 -5.83
C ILE A 93 -0.28 -6.72 -5.67
N GLY A 94 -1.30 -5.89 -5.86
CA GLY A 94 -1.17 -4.44 -5.69
C GLY A 94 -0.76 -4.07 -4.25
N VAL A 95 -1.39 -4.68 -3.25
CA VAL A 95 -1.05 -4.45 -1.83
C VAL A 95 0.39 -4.88 -1.55
N ALA A 96 0.78 -6.07 -1.99
CA ALA A 96 2.13 -6.61 -1.78
C ALA A 96 3.20 -5.71 -2.42
N ALA A 97 2.97 -5.25 -3.65
CA ALA A 97 3.87 -4.34 -4.35
C ALA A 97 4.05 -3.02 -3.57
N ALA A 98 2.97 -2.44 -3.04
CA ALA A 98 3.05 -1.22 -2.24
C ALA A 98 3.82 -1.42 -0.92
N GLN A 99 3.69 -2.58 -0.27
CA GLN A 99 4.48 -2.89 0.91
C GLN A 99 5.97 -3.05 0.57
N MET A 100 6.31 -3.65 -0.58
CA MET A 100 7.70 -3.72 -1.05
C MET A 100 8.28 -2.33 -1.33
N VAL A 101 7.54 -1.46 -2.01
CA VAL A 101 7.96 -0.06 -2.24
C VAL A 101 8.25 0.65 -0.92
N THR A 102 7.37 0.47 0.08
CA THR A 102 7.56 1.05 1.41
C THR A 102 8.80 0.47 2.12
N ALA A 103 9.02 -0.84 2.04
CA ALA A 103 10.18 -1.49 2.64
C ALA A 103 11.49 -1.04 1.99
N VAL A 104 11.54 -0.95 0.66
CA VAL A 104 12.72 -0.50 -0.08
C VAL A 104 13.00 0.97 0.19
N THR A 105 11.99 1.84 0.17
CA THR A 105 12.19 3.28 0.47
C THR A 105 12.70 3.50 1.90
N ALA A 106 12.22 2.71 2.87
CA ALA A 106 12.75 2.72 4.23
C ALA A 106 14.22 2.24 4.27
N ALA A 107 14.54 1.14 3.57
CA ALA A 107 15.91 0.59 3.52
C ALA A 107 16.90 1.56 2.87
N VAL A 108 16.51 2.20 1.76
CA VAL A 108 17.34 3.21 1.07
C VAL A 108 17.62 4.41 1.97
N GLU A 109 16.63 4.86 2.74
CA GLU A 109 16.82 5.98 3.67
C GLU A 109 17.77 5.60 4.82
N MET A 110 17.70 4.35 5.33
CA MET A 110 18.64 3.84 6.34
C MET A 110 20.09 3.74 5.83
N ILE A 111 20.31 3.40 4.56
CA ILE A 111 21.66 3.32 3.95
C ILE A 111 22.24 4.69 3.62
N ARG A 112 21.40 5.69 3.33
CA ARG A 112 21.83 7.07 3.05
C ARG A 112 22.30 7.82 4.31
N ARG A 113 22.17 7.20 5.48
CA ARG A 113 22.71 7.69 6.76
C ARG A 113 24.14 7.21 6.96
#